data_AF-A0A068YPA0-F1
#
_entry.id   AF-A0A068YPA0-F1
#
_cell.length_a   1.000
_cell.length_b   1.000
_cell.length_c   1.000
_cell.angle_alpha   90.00
_cell.angle_beta   90.00
_cell.angle_gamma   90.00
#
_symmetry.space_group_name_H-M   'P 1'
#
loop_
_entity.id
_entity.type
_entity.pdbx_description
1 polymer ?
#
loop_
_entity_poly.entity_id
_entity_poly.type
_entity_poly.pdbx_seq_one_letter_code
_entity_poly.pdbx_strand_id
1 'polypeptide(L)'
;MSQEFKPYANEADVLRIGDLEIENRVDRVSLTGDLVLTKDHSGLALAKELQSLVGSIVKALEADKQLPDAVELKPPTTVKNPFA
;
A
#
# COMPACT_ATOMS: atom_id res chain seq x y z
N MET A 1 2.46 -11.39 -17.16
CA MET A 1 3.25 -10.19 -16.84
C MET A 1 2.70 -9.65 -15.53
N SER A 2 3.38 -9.88 -14.41
CA SER A 2 3.02 -9.21 -13.16
C SER A 2 3.23 -7.72 -13.40
N GLN A 3 2.18 -6.90 -13.34
CA GLN A 3 2.37 -5.45 -13.38
C GLN A 3 3.27 -5.06 -12.21
N GLU A 4 4.29 -4.27 -12.48
CA GLU A 4 5.15 -3.68 -11.46
C GLU A 4 4.33 -2.67 -10.65
N PHE A 5 4.22 -2.87 -9.34
CA PHE A 5 3.52 -1.93 -8.46
C PHE A 5 4.32 -0.63 -8.37
N LYS A 6 3.76 0.46 -8.90
CA LYS A 6 4.38 1.79 -8.88
C LYS A 6 3.67 2.66 -7.85
N PRO A 7 4.28 2.94 -6.67
CA PRO A 7 3.65 3.74 -5.64
C PRO A 7 3.16 5.08 -6.17
N TYR A 8 1.95 5.47 -5.78
CA TYR A 8 1.30 6.75 -6.09
C TYR A 8 0.94 6.98 -7.57
N ALA A 9 1.04 5.96 -8.44
CA ALA A 9 0.84 6.12 -9.88
C ALA A 9 -0.62 6.06 -10.35
N ASN A 10 -1.52 5.41 -9.60
CA ASN A 10 -2.94 5.24 -9.97
C ASN A 10 -3.81 4.87 -8.75
N GLU A 11 -5.13 4.76 -8.98
CA GLU A 11 -6.13 4.39 -7.96
C GLU A 11 -6.72 2.98 -8.14
N ALA A 12 -6.05 2.11 -8.92
CA ALA A 12 -6.62 0.81 -9.31
C ALA A 12 -5.72 -0.38 -8.97
N ASP A 13 -4.41 -0.16 -8.85
CA ASP A 13 -3.47 -1.23 -8.56
C ASP A 13 -3.60 -1.67 -7.11
N VAL A 14 -3.74 -2.99 -6.95
CA VAL A 14 -3.75 -3.67 -5.65
C VAL A 14 -2.69 -4.76 -5.68
N LEU A 15 -1.89 -4.83 -4.61
CA LEU A 15 -0.95 -5.91 -4.35
C LEU A 15 -1.40 -6.68 -3.10
N ARG A 16 -1.06 -7.96 -3.02
CA ARG A 16 -1.22 -8.77 -1.80
C ARG A 16 0.10 -9.38 -1.39
N ILE A 17 0.42 -9.28 -0.09
CA ILE A 17 1.54 -9.99 0.55
C ILE A 17 0.93 -10.81 1.69
N GLY A 18 0.77 -12.13 1.51
CA GLY A 18 -0.04 -12.93 2.43
C GLY A 18 -1.49 -12.40 2.50
N ASP A 19 -1.97 -12.13 3.71
CA ASP A 19 -3.30 -11.55 3.97
C ASP A 19 -3.30 -10.00 4.00
N LEU A 20 -2.13 -9.37 3.82
CA LEU A 20 -2.00 -7.92 3.73
C LEU A 20 -2.33 -7.46 2.31
N GLU A 21 -3.35 -6.62 2.19
CA GLU A 21 -3.74 -5.95 0.96
C GLU A 21 -3.13 -4.55 0.90
N ILE A 22 -2.57 -4.19 -0.25
CA ILE A 22 -1.91 -2.92 -0.50
C ILE A 22 -2.61 -2.22 -1.67
N GLU A 23 -3.34 -1.16 -1.37
CA GLU A 23 -4.05 -0.35 -2.36
C GLU A 23 -3.21 0.87 -2.75
N ASN A 24 -3.05 1.07 -4.05
CA ASN A 24 -2.43 2.27 -4.60
C ASN A 24 -3.45 3.38 -4.77
N ARG A 25 -3.07 4.60 -4.40
CA ARG A 25 -3.75 5.85 -4.76
C ARG A 25 -2.72 6.93 -4.98
N VAL A 26 -3.11 7.97 -5.71
CA VAL A 26 -2.19 9.08 -6.02
C VAL A 26 -1.81 9.90 -4.78
N ASP A 27 -2.63 9.89 -3.74
CA ASP A 27 -2.42 10.66 -2.50
C ASP A 27 -1.90 9.79 -1.32
N ARG A 28 -2.03 8.46 -1.43
CA ARG A 28 -1.69 7.52 -0.35
C ARG A 28 -1.47 6.11 -0.89
N VAL A 29 -0.71 5.31 -0.16
CA VAL A 29 -0.72 3.84 -0.29
C VAL A 29 -1.31 3.29 1.00
N SER A 30 -2.37 2.48 0.91
CA SER A 30 -3.05 1.92 2.08
C SER A 30 -2.67 0.47 2.27
N LEU A 31 -2.30 0.09 3.50
CA LEU A 31 -1.97 -1.28 3.88
C LEU A 31 -3.04 -1.77 4.86
N THR A 32 -3.79 -2.81 4.49
CA THR A 32 -4.94 -3.30 5.26
C THR A 32 -4.90 -4.82 5.41
N GLY A 33 -5.11 -5.31 6.63
CA GLY A 33 -5.05 -6.74 6.96
C GLY A 33 -3.82 -7.09 7.81
N ASP A 34 -3.60 -8.39 7.99
CA ASP A 34 -2.51 -8.92 8.80
C ASP A 34 -1.40 -9.51 7.92
N LEU A 35 -0.15 -9.39 8.37
CA LEU A 35 0.97 -10.14 7.82
C LEU A 35 1.72 -10.85 8.94
N VAL A 36 1.72 -12.18 8.91
CA VAL A 36 2.44 -13.00 9.89
C VAL A 36 3.80 -13.39 9.30
N LEU A 37 4.87 -12.93 9.94
CA LEU A 37 6.25 -13.29 9.59
C LEU A 37 6.75 -14.39 10.52
N THR A 38 6.71 -15.63 10.07
CA THR A 38 7.25 -16.76 10.82
C THR A 38 8.78 -16.75 10.82
N LYS A 39 9.41 -17.37 11.82
CA LYS A 39 10.88 -17.46 11.93
C LYS A 39 11.42 -18.62 11.09
N ASP A 40 11.12 -18.62 9.79
CA ASP A 40 11.54 -19.61 8.81
C ASP A 40 11.82 -18.95 7.45
N HIS A 41 12.10 -19.77 6.43
CA HIS A 41 12.39 -19.26 5.08
C HIS A 41 11.17 -18.63 4.40
N SER A 42 9.95 -19.09 4.70
CA SER A 42 8.72 -18.52 4.16
C SER A 42 8.48 -17.13 4.75
N GLY A 43 8.60 -16.99 6.07
CA GLY A 43 8.53 -15.68 6.72
C GLY A 43 9.65 -14.73 6.28
N LEU A 44 10.86 -15.23 6.01
CA LEU A 44 11.93 -14.42 5.42
C LEU A 44 11.58 -13.93 4.00
N ALA A 45 10.94 -14.77 3.18
CA ALA A 45 10.52 -14.37 1.85
C ALA A 45 9.47 -13.24 1.90
N LEU A 46 8.44 -13.40 2.74
CA LEU A 46 7.41 -12.38 2.97
C LEU A 46 8.02 -11.08 3.53
N ALA A 47 8.97 -11.18 4.47
CA ALA A 47 9.65 -10.03 5.04
C ALA A 47 10.44 -9.24 3.98
N LYS A 48 11.12 -9.94 3.06
CA LYS A 48 11.85 -9.31 1.95
C LYS A 48 10.91 -8.64 0.95
N GLU A 49 9.76 -9.25 0.67
CA GLU A 49 8.75 -8.68 -0.21
C GLU A 49 8.17 -7.39 0.38
N LEU A 50 7.78 -7.41 1.66
CA LEU A 50 7.33 -6.22 2.37
C LEU A 50 8.41 -5.14 2.41
N GLN A 51 9.66 -5.51 2.71
CA GLN A 51 10.79 -4.58 2.72
C GLN A 51 10.99 -3.92 1.35
N SER A 52 10.92 -4.70 0.27
CA SER A 52 11.06 -4.17 -1.09
C SER A 52 9.95 -3.19 -1.44
N LEU A 53 8.70 -3.53 -1.10
CA LEU A 53 7.55 -2.64 -1.28
C LEU A 53 7.73 -1.33 -0.53
N VAL A 54 8.01 -1.38 0.77
CA VAL A 54 8.22 -0.16 1.60
C VAL A 54 9.40 0.64 1.07
N GLY A 55 10.49 -0.01 0.65
CA GLY A 55 11.63 0.65 0.02
C GLY A 55 11.27 1.40 -1.27
N SER A 56 10.37 0.86 -2.08
CA SER A 56 9.88 1.54 -3.28
C SER A 56 9.00 2.75 -2.96
N ILE A 57 8.16 2.65 -1.91
CA ILE A 57 7.32 3.75 -1.42
C ILE A 57 8.20 4.90 -0.92
N VAL A 58 9.19 4.61 -0.08
CA VAL A 58 10.14 5.60 0.43
C VAL A 58 10.87 6.30 -0.72
N LYS A 59 11.39 5.54 -1.68
CA LYS A 59 12.05 6.12 -2.86
C LYS A 59 11.14 7.04 -3.67
N ALA A 60 9.87 6.68 -3.84
CA ALA A 60 8.90 7.51 -4.55
C ALA A 60 8.66 8.84 -3.82
N LEU A 61 8.50 8.80 -2.50
CA LEU A 61 8.33 9.99 -1.66
C LEU A 61 9.59 10.87 -1.65
N GLU A 62 10.78 10.29 -1.50
CA GLU A 62 12.06 11.02 -1.53
C GLU A 62 12.35 11.66 -2.89
N ALA A 63 11.86 11.07 -3.98
CA ALA A 63 12.04 11.61 -5.33
C ALA A 63 11.11 12.78 -5.66
N ASP A 64 10.03 12.96 -4.89
CA ASP A 64 9.08 14.05 -5.12
C ASP A 64 9.61 15.37 -4.56
N LYS A 65 9.95 16.30 -5.46
CA LYS A 65 10.45 17.64 -5.11
C LYS A 65 9.37 18.54 -4.52
N GLN A 66 8.10 18.18 -4.65
CA GLN A 66 6.94 18.94 -4.19
C GLN A 66 6.18 18.18 -3.12
N LEU A 67 6.82 17.21 -2.45
CA LEU A 67 6.21 16.44 -1.38
C LEU A 67 5.66 17.39 -0.30
N PRO A 68 4.33 17.41 -0.05
CA PRO A 68 3.74 18.32 0.91
C PRO A 68 4.01 17.85 2.35
N ASP A 69 4.05 18.81 3.29
CA ASP A 69 4.18 18.50 4.72
C ASP A 69 2.97 17.69 5.26
N ALA A 70 1.79 17.87 4.65
CA ALA A 70 0.58 17.13 5.00
C ALA A 70 -0.35 16.95 3.79
N VAL A 71 -1.03 15.80 3.74
CA VAL A 71 -2.10 15.49 2.79
C VAL A 71 -3.44 15.49 3.53
N GLU A 72 -4.44 16.18 3.00
CA GLU A 72 -5.81 16.08 3.52
C GLU A 72 -6.47 14.80 3.04
N LEU A 73 -6.68 13.85 3.95
CA LEU A 73 -7.44 12.64 3.67
C LEU A 73 -8.91 12.90 3.99
N LYS A 74 -9.79 12.82 2.98
CA LYS A 74 -11.23 12.87 3.22
C LYS A 74 -11.62 11.68 4.12
N PRO A 75 -12.31 11.92 5.25
CA PRO A 75 -12.80 10.83 6.08
C PRO A 75 -13.87 10.03 5.32
N PRO A 76 -14.02 8.72 5.61
CA PRO A 76 -15.12 7.93 5.07
C PRO A 76 -16.46 8.59 5.46
N THR A 77 -17.39 8.69 4.51
CA THR A 77 -18.73 9.19 4.81
C THR A 77 -19.66 8.02 5.08
N THR A 78 -20.30 8.03 6.25
CA THR A 78 -21.38 7.09 6.55
C THR A 78 -22.64 7.53 5.83
N VAL A 79 -23.07 6.76 4.83
CA VAL A 79 -24.35 6.94 4.16
C VAL A 79 -25.34 5.87 4.64
N LYS A 80 -26.65 6.17 4.58
CA LYS A 80 -27.67 5.14 4.81
C LYS A 80 -27.50 4.03 3.77
N ASN A 81 -27.45 2.79 4.23
CA ASN A 81 -27.44 1.63 3.34
C ASN A 81 -28.72 1.66 2.47
N PRO A 82 -28.61 1.74 1.13
CA PRO A 82 -29.78 1.80 0.24
C PRO A 82 -30.49 0.44 0.10
N PHE A 83 -29.92 -0.62 0.66
CA PHE A 83 -30.44 -1.99 0.66
C PHE A 83 -30.94 -2.46 2.05
N ALA A 84 -30.97 -1.57 3.04
CA ALA A 84 -31.44 -1.88 4.40
C ALA A 84 -32.95 -1.64 4.58
#